data_AF-A0A8S0Q4V2-F1
#
_entry.id   AF-A0A8S0Q4V2-F1
#
_cell.length_a   1.000
_cell.length_b   1.000
_cell.length_c   1.000
_cell.angle_alpha   90.00
_cell.angle_beta   90.00
_cell.angle_gamma   90.00
#
_symmetry.space_group_name_H-M   'P 1'
#
loop_
_entity.id
_entity.type
_entity.pdbx_description
1 polymer ?
#
loop_
_entity_poly.entity_id
_entity_poly.type
_entity_poly.pdbx_seq_one_letter_code
_entity_poly.pdbx_strand_id
1 'polypeptide(L)'
;MYKTLNPKWHQTLEFPDDGSPLELHVKDHNALLPASNIGDCVVEYQMLPPNEMADKWIPLQGVKQGEIHIQITRKKPELEKKPSSGSELSPAKMHRQISDQVKQMMIKLQSLVDNDDLEGVSKSLSELENLHETQEDYMVQLEMEQELLLNKINEIGQEILNSSPSFSRRVTFP
;
A
#
# COMPACT_ATOMS: atom_id res chain seq x y z
N MET A 1 24.60 -12.66 -27.20
CA MET A 1 24.18 -11.24 -27.21
C MET A 1 23.35 -11.00 -28.44
N TYR A 2 22.09 -10.61 -28.28
CA TYR A 2 21.19 -10.33 -29.40
C TYR A 2 21.27 -8.85 -29.76
N LYS A 3 21.61 -8.54 -31.02
CA LYS A 3 21.58 -7.17 -31.56
C LYS A 3 20.18 -6.91 -32.09
N THR A 4 19.47 -5.95 -31.52
CA THR A 4 18.13 -5.57 -31.96
C THR A 4 17.87 -4.10 -31.68
N LEU A 5 17.14 -3.44 -32.58
CA LEU A 5 16.64 -2.07 -32.39
C LEU A 5 15.25 -2.05 -31.73
N ASN A 6 14.63 -3.22 -31.54
CA ASN A 6 13.34 -3.39 -30.87
C ASN A 6 13.51 -4.40 -29.72
N PRO A 7 14.31 -4.07 -28.69
CA PRO A 7 14.50 -4.95 -27.55
C PRO A 7 13.19 -5.13 -26.77
N LYS A 8 13.03 -6.31 -26.17
CA LYS A 8 11.93 -6.62 -25.25
C LYS A 8 12.52 -7.07 -23.92
N TRP A 9 12.44 -6.20 -22.91
CA TRP A 9 12.98 -6.50 -21.58
C TRP A 9 12.00 -7.27 -20.72
N HIS A 10 10.71 -6.87 -20.71
CA HIS A 10 9.68 -7.41 -19.80
C HIS A 10 10.16 -7.48 -18.33
N GLN A 11 10.84 -6.43 -17.88
CA GLN A 11 11.40 -6.35 -16.53
C GLN A 11 10.50 -5.48 -15.65
N THR A 12 10.26 -5.93 -14.43
CA THR A 12 9.58 -5.17 -13.38
C THR A 12 10.60 -4.72 -12.34
N LEU A 13 10.57 -3.43 -11.98
CA LEU A 13 11.44 -2.82 -10.98
C LEU A 13 10.57 -2.15 -9.92
N GLU A 14 10.94 -2.31 -8.66
CA GLU A 14 10.27 -1.68 -7.52
C GLU A 14 11.32 -0.99 -6.65
N PHE A 15 11.04 0.26 -6.26
CA PHE A 15 11.91 1.07 -5.43
C PHE A 15 11.07 2.03 -4.57
N PRO A 16 11.59 2.50 -3.42
CA PRO A 16 10.90 3.50 -2.59
C PRO A 16 10.67 4.81 -3.35
N ASP A 17 9.48 5.40 -3.20
CA ASP A 17 9.14 6.74 -3.74
C ASP A 17 9.74 7.81 -2.81
N ASP A 18 10.75 8.54 -3.30
CA ASP A 18 11.38 9.69 -2.64
C ASP A 18 10.85 11.04 -3.17
N GLY A 19 9.90 11.01 -4.10
CA GLY A 19 9.37 12.19 -4.78
C GLY A 19 10.23 12.71 -5.95
N SER A 20 11.39 12.11 -6.22
CA SER A 20 12.25 12.49 -7.35
C SER A 20 11.63 12.05 -8.67
N PRO A 21 11.86 12.75 -9.80
CA PRO A 21 11.40 12.29 -11.11
C PRO A 21 12.05 10.96 -11.49
N LEU A 22 11.32 10.11 -12.21
CA LEU A 22 11.86 8.83 -12.69
C LEU A 22 12.58 9.06 -14.02
N GLU A 23 13.91 8.97 -13.99
CA GLU A 23 14.76 9.09 -15.17
C GLU A 23 15.14 7.71 -15.71
N LEU A 24 14.83 7.47 -16.99
CA LEU A 24 15.16 6.23 -17.68
C LEU A 24 16.27 6.49 -18.68
N HIS A 25 17.36 5.72 -18.59
CA HIS A 25 18.48 5.78 -19.52
C HIS A 25 18.57 4.48 -20.31
N VAL A 26 18.42 4.58 -21.62
CA VAL A 26 18.59 3.44 -22.54
C VAL A 26 20.05 3.42 -22.98
N LYS A 27 20.78 2.36 -22.65
CA LYS A 27 22.22 2.25 -22.93
C LYS A 27 22.52 1.11 -23.89
N ASP A 28 23.48 1.32 -24.79
CA ASP A 28 24.03 0.23 -25.59
C ASP A 28 25.03 -0.55 -24.75
N HIS A 29 24.82 -1.85 -24.65
CA HIS A 29 25.78 -2.70 -23.96
C HIS A 29 26.96 -2.98 -24.90
N ASN A 30 28.09 -2.31 -24.64
CA ASN A 30 29.33 -2.56 -25.34
C ASN A 30 30.36 -3.17 -24.37
N ALA A 31 30.95 -4.30 -24.74
CA ALA A 31 31.92 -5.01 -23.91
C ALA A 31 33.28 -4.28 -23.81
N LEU A 32 33.53 -3.29 -24.68
CA LEU A 32 34.84 -2.65 -24.82
C LEU A 32 34.85 -1.15 -24.52
N LEU A 33 33.67 -0.50 -24.47
CA LEU A 33 33.53 0.93 -24.22
C LEU A 33 32.50 1.15 -23.10
N PRO A 34 32.58 2.27 -22.36
CA PRO A 34 31.54 2.65 -21.42
C PRO A 34 30.18 2.61 -22.13
N ALA A 35 29.18 2.01 -21.49
CA ALA A 35 27.84 1.88 -22.05
C ALA A 35 27.33 3.27 -22.47
N SER A 36 27.31 3.49 -23.79
CA SER A 36 26.98 4.79 -24.35
C SER A 36 25.48 4.99 -24.20
N ASN A 37 25.07 6.15 -23.66
CA ASN A 37 23.66 6.48 -23.53
C ASN A 37 23.09 6.66 -24.96
N ILE A 38 22.15 5.81 -25.33
CA ILE A 38 21.45 5.87 -26.61
C ILE A 38 20.41 6.98 -26.54
N GLY A 39 19.71 7.12 -25.42
CA GLY A 39 18.73 8.16 -25.19
C GLY A 39 18.14 8.04 -23.78
N ASP A 40 17.53 9.12 -23.32
CA ASP A 40 16.93 9.22 -22.00
C ASP A 40 15.50 9.74 -22.07
N CYS A 41 14.71 9.46 -21.04
CA CYS A 41 13.42 10.09 -20.86
C CYS A 41 13.09 10.24 -19.37
N VAL A 42 12.28 11.26 -19.08
CA VAL A 42 11.78 11.54 -17.74
C VAL A 42 10.30 11.15 -17.69
N VAL A 43 9.93 10.35 -16.69
CA VAL A 43 8.57 9.87 -16.51
C VAL A 43 7.91 10.61 -15.35
N GLU A 44 6.92 11.45 -15.66
CA GLU A 44 6.11 12.14 -14.67
C GLU A 44 5.06 11.19 -14.06
N TYR A 45 5.47 10.42 -13.05
CA TYR A 45 4.59 9.47 -12.37
C TYR A 45 3.78 10.09 -11.22
N GLN A 46 4.14 11.31 -10.77
CA GLN A 46 3.48 11.96 -9.63
C GLN A 46 2.01 12.29 -9.90
N MET A 47 1.67 12.57 -11.16
CA MET A 47 0.31 12.87 -11.61
C MET A 47 -0.53 11.62 -11.87
N LEU A 48 0.08 10.42 -11.82
CA LEU A 48 -0.66 9.19 -11.99
C LEU A 48 -1.53 8.92 -10.77
N PRO A 49 -2.75 8.40 -10.96
CA PRO A 49 -3.57 7.93 -9.86
C PRO A 49 -2.80 6.87 -9.05
N PRO A 50 -2.88 6.90 -7.71
CA PRO A 50 -2.24 5.90 -6.87
C PRO A 50 -2.83 4.52 -7.13
N ASN A 51 -1.99 3.49 -7.11
CA ASN A 51 -2.32 2.07 -7.32
C ASN A 51 -2.98 1.75 -8.68
N GLU A 52 -2.96 2.71 -9.61
CA GLU A 52 -3.41 2.50 -10.99
C GLU A 52 -2.20 2.32 -11.92
N MET A 53 -2.28 1.32 -12.79
CA MET A 53 -1.24 1.03 -13.77
C MET A 53 -1.49 1.83 -15.04
N ALA A 54 -0.52 2.65 -15.44
CA ALA A 54 -0.51 3.35 -16.70
C ALA A 54 0.44 2.66 -17.69
N ASP A 55 -0.06 2.38 -18.88
CA ASP A 55 0.67 1.77 -19.99
C ASP A 55 0.89 2.83 -21.08
N LYS A 56 2.15 3.17 -21.37
CA LYS A 56 2.49 4.27 -22.29
C LYS A 56 3.77 4.03 -23.09
N TRP A 57 3.80 4.57 -24.30
CA TRP A 57 5.01 4.80 -25.08
C TRP A 57 5.55 6.21 -24.81
N ILE A 58 6.83 6.30 -24.49
CA ILE A 58 7.50 7.57 -24.18
C ILE A 58 8.63 7.79 -25.19
N PRO A 59 8.65 8.92 -25.91
CA PRO A 59 9.72 9.21 -26.85
C PRO A 59 11.02 9.53 -26.10
N LEU A 60 12.11 8.93 -26.57
CA LEU A 60 13.45 9.21 -26.05
C LEU A 60 13.91 10.60 -26.50
N GLN A 61 14.59 11.30 -25.61
CA GLN A 61 15.20 12.60 -25.87
C GLN A 61 16.62 12.42 -26.44
N GLY A 62 17.07 13.41 -27.20
CA GLY A 62 18.43 13.41 -27.77
C GLY A 62 18.65 12.43 -28.93
N VAL A 63 17.61 11.73 -29.40
CA VAL A 63 17.67 10.79 -30.53
C VAL A 63 16.87 11.27 -31.72
N LYS A 64 17.22 10.79 -32.92
CA LYS A 64 16.46 11.04 -34.15
C LYS A 64 15.11 10.31 -34.15
N GLN A 65 15.08 9.11 -33.58
CA GLN A 65 13.89 8.26 -33.51
C GLN A 65 14.12 7.19 -32.43
N GLY A 66 13.12 6.97 -31.58
CA GLY A 66 13.18 5.97 -30.52
C GLY A 66 12.13 6.24 -29.46
N GLU A 67 11.44 5.19 -29.04
CA GLU A 67 10.41 5.23 -28.00
C GLU A 67 10.61 4.05 -27.06
N ILE A 68 10.27 4.22 -25.79
CA ILE A 68 10.27 3.16 -24.80
C ILE A 68 8.84 2.89 -24.34
N HIS A 69 8.47 1.61 -24.31
CA HIS A 69 7.20 1.15 -23.77
C HIS A 69 7.36 0.84 -22.29
N ILE A 70 6.55 1.47 -21.45
CA ILE A 70 6.58 1.24 -20.01
C ILE A 70 5.19 1.01 -19.46
N GLN A 71 5.15 0.21 -18.40
CA GLN A 71 4.02 0.11 -17.49
C GLN A 71 4.47 0.63 -16.14
N ILE A 72 3.77 1.62 -15.62
CA ILE A 72 4.14 2.30 -14.37
C ILE A 72 2.93 2.39 -13.45
N THR A 73 3.16 2.04 -12.19
CA THR A 73 2.17 2.11 -11.13
C THR A 73 2.75 2.88 -9.97
N ARG A 74 2.12 3.97 -9.57
CA ARG A 74 2.48 4.67 -8.34
C ARG A 74 1.89 3.93 -7.16
N LYS A 75 2.65 3.01 -6.57
CA LYS A 75 2.22 2.31 -5.35
C LYS A 75 2.24 3.30 -4.19
N LYS A 76 1.06 3.65 -3.67
CA LYS A 76 0.98 4.18 -2.30
C LYS A 76 0.61 3.00 -1.42
N PRO A 77 1.27 2.81 -0.25
CA PRO A 77 0.73 1.91 0.75
C PRO A 77 -0.69 2.37 0.99
N GLU A 78 -1.62 1.55 0.52
CA GLU A 78 -3.01 1.80 0.74
C GLU A 78 -3.16 1.72 2.26
N LEU A 79 -3.66 2.79 2.88
CA LEU A 79 -4.40 2.58 4.11
C LEU A 79 -5.62 1.76 3.69
N GLU A 80 -5.43 0.44 3.64
CA GLU A 80 -6.40 -0.63 3.41
C GLU A 80 -7.71 -0.15 2.74
N LYS A 81 -7.71 -0.10 1.42
CA LYS A 81 -8.92 -0.08 0.60
C LYS A 81 -8.93 -1.24 -0.39
N LYS A 82 -8.55 -2.42 0.08
CA LYS A 82 -9.12 -3.71 -0.28
C LYS A 82 -9.16 -4.04 -1.79
N PRO A 83 -8.48 -5.10 -2.25
CA PRO A 83 -8.75 -5.66 -3.57
C PRO A 83 -10.23 -6.09 -3.67
N SER A 84 -10.93 -5.54 -4.65
CA SER A 84 -12.19 -6.13 -5.12
C SER A 84 -11.90 -7.59 -5.50
N SER A 85 -12.56 -8.53 -4.80
CA SER A 85 -12.33 -9.98 -4.79
C SER A 85 -11.41 -10.51 -3.67
N GLY A 86 -11.75 -10.14 -2.44
CA GLY A 86 -11.38 -10.84 -1.21
C GLY A 86 -12.04 -10.09 -0.07
N SER A 87 -12.86 -10.73 0.74
CA SER A 87 -13.78 -10.03 1.64
C SER A 87 -13.10 -9.45 2.90
N GLU A 88 -12.23 -8.44 2.80
CA GLU A 88 -11.84 -7.59 3.95
C GLU A 88 -13.03 -6.76 4.44
N LEU A 89 -13.68 -7.29 5.46
CA LEU A 89 -14.76 -6.62 6.13
C LEU A 89 -14.21 -5.36 6.83
N SER A 90 -14.91 -4.22 6.70
CA SER A 90 -14.61 -3.03 7.51
C SER A 90 -14.52 -3.42 8.99
N PRO A 91 -13.82 -2.67 9.86
CA PRO A 91 -13.66 -3.08 11.26
C PRO A 91 -14.95 -3.45 11.97
N ALA A 92 -16.01 -2.65 11.74
CA ALA A 92 -17.35 -2.94 12.24
C ALA A 92 -17.97 -4.25 11.69
N LYS A 93 -17.67 -4.61 10.44
CA LYS A 93 -18.13 -5.85 9.80
C LYS A 93 -17.28 -7.06 10.24
N MET A 94 -15.97 -6.90 10.41
CA MET A 94 -15.09 -7.97 10.91
C MET A 94 -15.43 -8.29 12.36
N HIS A 95 -15.59 -7.27 13.21
CA HIS A 95 -16.07 -7.43 14.58
C HIS A 95 -17.42 -8.14 14.63
N ARG A 96 -18.35 -7.78 13.73
CA ARG A 96 -19.64 -8.47 13.61
C ARG A 96 -19.46 -9.93 13.21
N GLN A 97 -18.61 -10.25 12.24
CA GLN A 97 -18.34 -11.62 11.82
C GLN A 97 -17.74 -12.45 12.95
N ILE A 98 -16.75 -11.92 13.68
CA ILE A 98 -16.14 -12.63 14.82
C ILE A 98 -17.20 -12.86 15.91
N SER A 99 -18.00 -11.85 16.23
CA SER A 99 -19.10 -11.98 17.19
C SER A 99 -20.13 -13.04 16.76
N ASP A 100 -20.47 -13.09 15.47
CA ASP A 100 -21.39 -14.08 14.93
C ASP A 100 -20.78 -15.49 14.99
N GLN A 101 -19.49 -15.65 14.69
CA GLN A 101 -18.78 -16.93 14.82
C GLN A 101 -18.73 -17.43 16.27
N VAL A 102 -18.36 -16.57 17.22
CA VAL A 102 -18.34 -16.90 18.65
C VAL A 102 -19.73 -17.34 19.13
N LYS A 103 -20.80 -16.65 18.72
CA LYS A 103 -22.18 -17.04 19.05
C LYS A 103 -22.54 -18.42 18.49
N GLN A 104 -22.18 -18.70 17.24
CA GLN A 104 -22.45 -20.01 16.64
C GLN A 104 -21.70 -21.14 17.37
N MET A 105 -20.46 -20.90 17.76
CA MET A 105 -19.68 -21.87 18.52
C MET A 105 -20.24 -22.10 19.93
N MET A 106 -20.72 -21.05 20.60
CA MET A 106 -21.40 -21.16 21.88
C MET A 106 -22.68 -22.01 21.79
N ILE A 107 -23.48 -21.82 20.74
CA ILE A 107 -24.68 -22.64 20.48
C ILE A 107 -24.28 -24.10 20.20
N LYS A 108 -23.23 -24.31 19.40
CA LYS A 108 -22.70 -25.65 19.10
C LYS A 108 -22.24 -26.35 20.39
N LEU A 109 -21.48 -25.67 21.25
CA LEU A 109 -21.04 -26.21 22.54
C LEU A 109 -22.22 -26.60 23.43
N GLN A 110 -23.25 -25.76 23.54
CA GLN A 110 -24.48 -26.09 24.27
C GLN A 110 -25.12 -27.37 23.74
N SER A 111 -25.27 -27.49 22.42
CA SER A 111 -25.85 -28.69 21.82
C SER A 111 -25.02 -29.96 22.04
N LEU A 112 -23.69 -29.85 22.09
CA LEU A 112 -22.81 -31.00 22.31
C LEU A 112 -22.85 -31.45 23.77
N VAL A 113 -22.96 -30.51 24.70
CA VAL A 113 -23.19 -30.79 26.13
C VAL A 113 -24.53 -31.49 26.33
N ASP A 114 -25.60 -31.02 25.68
CA ASP A 114 -26.93 -31.65 25.75
C ASP A 114 -26.95 -33.08 25.20
N ASN A 115 -26.03 -33.40 24.29
CA ASN A 115 -25.87 -34.74 23.68
C ASN A 115 -24.81 -35.61 24.38
N ASP A 116 -24.24 -35.16 25.51
CA ASP A 116 -23.17 -35.86 26.26
C ASP A 116 -21.91 -36.18 25.42
N ASP A 117 -21.66 -35.40 24.36
CA ASP A 117 -20.49 -35.56 23.48
C ASP A 117 -19.29 -34.75 24.00
N LEU A 118 -18.61 -35.30 25.01
CA LEU A 118 -17.46 -34.65 25.65
C LEU A 118 -16.27 -34.43 24.70
N GLU A 119 -16.06 -35.32 23.74
CA GLU A 119 -14.97 -35.22 22.75
C GLU A 119 -15.24 -34.08 21.77
N GLY A 120 -16.48 -33.96 21.28
CA GLY A 120 -16.92 -32.85 20.46
C GLY A 120 -16.87 -31.50 21.19
N VAL A 121 -17.22 -31.48 22.48
CA VAL A 121 -17.08 -30.28 23.34
C VAL A 121 -15.63 -29.85 23.43
N SER A 122 -14.72 -30.77 23.76
CA SER A 122 -13.28 -30.48 23.88
C SER A 122 -12.71 -29.89 22.59
N LYS A 123 -13.00 -30.52 21.44
CA LYS A 123 -12.55 -30.03 20.13
C LYS A 123 -13.10 -28.63 19.82
N SER A 124 -14.39 -28.41 20.05
CA SER A 124 -15.03 -27.12 19.77
C SER A 124 -14.53 -26.01 20.71
N LEU A 125 -14.07 -26.36 21.91
CA LEU A 125 -13.48 -25.41 22.86
C LEU A 125 -12.06 -25.00 22.45
N SER A 126 -11.23 -25.94 21.97
CA SER A 126 -9.92 -25.61 21.39
C SER A 126 -10.04 -24.75 20.12
N GLU A 127 -11.03 -25.02 19.28
CA GLU A 127 -11.34 -24.16 18.13
C GLU A 127 -11.72 -22.74 18.58
N LEU A 128 -12.43 -22.59 19.72
CA LEU A 128 -12.88 -21.30 20.24
C LEU A 128 -11.72 -20.48 20.79
N GLU A 129 -10.77 -21.14 21.45
CA GLU A 129 -9.55 -20.52 22.00
C GLU A 129 -8.70 -19.94 20.87
N ASN A 130 -8.47 -20.70 19.80
CA ASN A 130 -7.73 -20.21 18.62
C ASN A 130 -8.44 -19.02 17.95
N LEU A 131 -9.78 -19.05 17.88
CA LEU A 131 -10.56 -17.94 17.34
C LEU A 131 -10.45 -16.68 18.22
N HIS A 132 -10.39 -16.85 19.54
CA HIS A 132 -10.20 -15.76 20.50
C HIS A 132 -8.81 -15.13 20.37
N GLU A 133 -7.75 -15.93 20.24
CA GLU A 133 -6.39 -15.43 20.00
C GLU A 133 -6.33 -14.59 18.72
N THR A 134 -6.98 -15.05 17.63
CA THR A 134 -7.10 -14.28 16.39
C THR A 134 -7.86 -12.96 16.58
N GLN A 135 -8.90 -12.94 17.43
CA GLN A 135 -9.64 -11.73 17.75
C GLN A 135 -8.77 -10.73 18.54
N GLU A 136 -7.94 -11.22 19.45
CA GLU A 136 -7.03 -10.40 20.27
C GLU A 136 -5.96 -9.73 19.41
N ASP A 137 -5.32 -10.49 18.50
CA ASP A 137 -4.36 -9.95 17.53
C ASP A 137 -4.98 -8.82 16.68
N TYR A 138 -6.22 -9.01 16.23
CA TYR A 138 -6.94 -8.01 15.48
C TYR A 138 -7.23 -6.74 16.30
N MET A 139 -7.57 -6.90 17.58
CA MET A 139 -7.80 -5.77 18.48
C MET A 139 -6.53 -4.96 18.70
N VAL A 140 -5.39 -5.62 18.92
CA VAL A 140 -4.08 -4.98 19.06
C VAL A 140 -3.71 -4.19 17.80
N GLN A 141 -3.98 -4.75 16.61
CA GLN A 141 -3.75 -4.04 15.36
C GLN A 141 -4.59 -2.75 15.27
N LEU A 142 -5.88 -2.81 15.64
CA LEU A 142 -6.74 -1.62 15.64
C LEU A 142 -6.28 -0.55 16.64
N GLU A 143 -5.82 -0.94 17.82
CA GLU A 143 -5.28 -0.01 18.81
C GLU A 143 -4.03 0.71 18.29
N MET A 144 -3.12 -0.03 17.62
CA MET A 144 -1.94 0.54 16.98
C MET A 144 -2.32 1.53 15.86
N GLU A 145 -3.28 1.18 15.00
CA GLU A 145 -3.78 2.08 13.96
C GLU A 145 -4.40 3.36 14.55
N GLN A 146 -5.16 3.21 15.64
CA GLN A 146 -5.74 4.35 16.36
C GLN A 146 -4.65 5.27 16.92
N GLU A 147 -3.61 4.73 17.53
CA GLU A 147 -2.49 5.51 18.06
C GLU A 147 -1.77 6.29 16.96
N LEU A 148 -1.50 5.65 15.82
CA LEU A 148 -0.88 6.29 14.66
C LEU A 148 -1.73 7.45 14.13
N LEU A 149 -3.05 7.27 14.05
CA LEU A 149 -3.96 8.33 13.63
C LEU A 149 -3.97 9.51 14.60
N LEU A 150 -3.97 9.26 15.91
CA LEU A 150 -3.90 10.31 16.93
C LEU A 150 -2.58 11.09 16.86
N ASN A 151 -1.46 10.39 16.70
CA ASN A 151 -0.15 11.00 16.51
C ASN A 151 -0.13 11.87 15.26
N LYS A 152 -0.73 11.40 14.16
CA LYS A 152 -0.80 12.16 12.90
C LYS A 152 -1.65 13.42 13.03
N ILE A 153 -2.79 13.34 13.74
CA ILE A 153 -3.63 14.50 14.03
C ILE A 153 -2.85 15.54 14.85
N ASN A 154 -2.08 15.09 15.85
CA ASN A 154 -1.26 15.98 16.65
C ASN A 154 -0.15 16.66 15.83
N GLU A 155 0.55 15.91 14.97
CA GLU A 155 1.57 16.44 14.06
C GLU A 155 1.00 17.55 13.16
N ILE A 156 -0.11 17.25 12.47
CA ILE A 156 -0.79 18.23 11.58
C ILE A 156 -1.26 19.45 12.39
N GLY A 157 -1.78 19.24 13.60
CA GLY A 157 -2.17 20.33 14.51
C GLY A 157 -1.00 21.25 14.83
N GLN A 158 0.18 20.69 15.13
CA GLN A 158 1.39 21.48 15.38
C GLN A 158 1.90 22.18 14.13
N GLU A 159 1.87 21.53 12.97
CA GLU A 159 2.24 22.16 11.69
C GLU A 159 1.35 23.38 11.39
N ILE A 160 0.05 23.30 11.65
CA ILE A 160 -0.89 24.42 11.46
C ILE A 160 -0.57 25.58 12.42
N LEU A 161 -0.25 25.28 13.69
CA LEU A 161 0.14 26.30 14.68
C LEU A 161 1.46 26.98 14.30
N ASN A 162 2.45 26.20 13.85
CA ASN A 162 3.76 26.71 13.43
C ASN A 162 3.71 27.48 12.10
N SER A 163 2.73 27.21 11.24
CA SER A 163 2.53 27.88 9.94
C SER A 163 1.76 29.20 10.04
N SER A 164 1.27 29.57 11.23
CA SER A 164 0.52 30.83 11.42
C SER A 164 1.49 32.02 11.42
N PRO A 165 1.31 33.04 10.56
CA PRO A 165 2.17 34.21 10.55
C PRO A 165 2.01 34.98 11.86
N SER A 166 3.13 35.26 12.53
CA SER A 166 3.15 36.22 13.62
C SER A 166 2.67 37.56 13.07
N PHE A 167 1.46 37.97 13.44
CA PHE A 167 0.94 39.33 13.18
C PHE A 167 1.79 40.32 14.00
N SER A 168 2.98 40.64 13.50
CA SER A 168 3.75 41.80 13.94
C SER A 168 3.03 43.02 13.40
N ARG A 169 2.05 43.49 14.18
CA ARG A 169 1.26 44.68 13.93
C ARG A 169 2.20 45.88 13.94
N ARG A 170 2.76 46.23 12.79
CA ARG A 170 3.55 47.45 12.58
C ARG A 170 2.55 48.61 12.57
N VAL A 171 2.25 49.16 13.75
CA VAL A 171 1.46 50.37 13.88
C VAL A 171 2.40 51.54 13.60
N THR A 172 2.32 52.09 12.39
CA THR A 172 2.93 53.38 12.04
C THR A 172 1.92 54.46 12.44
N PHE A 173 2.28 55.30 13.41
CA PHE A 173 1.53 56.53 13.70
C PHE A 173 2.24 57.73 13.05
N PRO A 174 1.48 58.74 12.59
CA PRO A 174 2.00 59.92 11.89
C PRO A 174 2.76 60.88 12.82
#